data_AF-A0A968I765-F1
#
_entry.id   AF-A0A968I765-F1
#
_cell.length_a   1.000
_cell.length_b   1.000
_cell.length_c   1.000
_cell.angle_alpha   90.00
_cell.angle_beta   90.00
_cell.angle_gamma   90.00
#
_symmetry.space_group_name_H-M   'P 1'
#
loop_
_entity.id
_entity.type
_entity.pdbx_description
1 polymer ?
#
loop_
_entity_poly.entity_id
_entity_poly.type
_entity_poly.pdbx_seq_one_letter_code
_entity_poly.pdbx_strand_id
1 'polypeptide(L)'
;MTATSQGILNEAQSQASIADLAQSQTSKVTESIRQLAQTAERGAQTARETLDASAEGQRAVTNTQAQLLSIRNEIANIASGAQSLERRSSEISEVVRTISRFASQTNLLALGASLEAAGAGEAGARFAAVANAVRGLADESAKAATRVTGLVRDVQPKSSDWRNWRRTAHNRRTRERRWLPKPVSVCGASRNSRTNPRLPRTPSRASRWNRCRTSNRYETTCNASRKPRSKPNPSHAVVRSSPRNSVR
;
A
#
# COMPACT_ATOMS: atom_id res chain seq x y z
N MET A 1 -22.98 96.51 15.51
CA MET A 1 -23.69 95.47 14.73
C MET A 1 -22.86 94.91 13.56
N THR A 2 -21.96 95.67 12.94
CA THR A 2 -21.16 95.20 11.79
C THR A 2 -20.04 94.20 12.13
N ALA A 3 -19.38 94.32 13.28
CA ALA A 3 -18.33 93.37 13.72
C ALA A 3 -18.87 91.96 14.02
N THR A 4 -20.08 91.87 14.59
CA THR A 4 -20.77 90.60 14.82
C THR A 4 -21.23 89.95 13.52
N SER A 5 -21.70 90.75 12.55
CA SER A 5 -22.07 90.22 11.22
C SER A 5 -20.89 89.64 10.45
N GLN A 6 -19.72 90.30 10.50
CA GLN A 6 -18.50 89.81 9.82
C GLN A 6 -17.97 88.51 10.44
N GLY A 7 -18.03 88.38 11.77
CA GLY A 7 -17.66 87.15 12.48
C GLY A 7 -18.55 85.97 12.08
N ILE A 8 -19.87 86.17 12.01
CA ILE A 8 -20.83 85.14 11.59
C ILE A 8 -20.60 84.70 10.14
N LEU A 9 -20.27 85.63 9.23
CA LEU A 9 -19.96 85.29 7.84
C LEU A 9 -18.69 84.43 7.72
N ASN A 10 -17.62 84.79 8.42
CA ASN A 10 -16.38 84.02 8.43
C ASN A 10 -16.60 82.61 9.03
N GLU A 11 -17.37 82.52 10.11
CA GLU A 11 -17.73 81.24 10.75
C GLU A 11 -18.57 80.36 9.81
N ALA A 12 -19.57 80.93 9.14
CA ALA A 12 -20.40 80.23 8.15
C ALA A 12 -19.57 79.72 6.96
N GLN A 13 -18.57 80.50 6.51
CA GLN A 13 -17.68 80.12 5.44
C GLN A 13 -16.74 78.97 5.84
N SER A 14 -16.24 79.00 7.09
CA SER A 14 -15.49 77.89 7.69
C SER A 14 -16.34 76.63 7.81
N GLN A 15 -17.58 76.76 8.30
CA GLN A 15 -18.54 75.66 8.40
C GLN A 15 -18.85 75.03 7.04
N ALA A 16 -19.05 75.83 6.00
CA ALA A 16 -19.27 75.34 4.64
C ALA A 16 -18.08 74.51 4.14
N SER A 17 -16.85 74.99 4.36
CA SER A 17 -15.63 74.26 3.98
C SER A 17 -15.47 72.94 4.74
N ILE A 18 -15.79 72.91 6.04
CA ILE A 18 -15.77 71.68 6.84
C ILE A 18 -16.84 70.70 6.34
N ALA A 19 -18.03 71.17 5.99
CA ALA A 19 -19.10 70.35 5.44
C ALA A 19 -18.72 69.72 4.09
N ASP A 20 -18.09 70.49 3.20
CA ASP A 20 -17.56 69.98 1.92
C ASP A 20 -16.49 68.91 2.13
N LEU A 21 -15.59 69.13 3.10
CA LEU A 21 -14.56 68.16 3.44
C LEU A 21 -15.17 66.86 4.00
N ALA A 22 -16.15 66.98 4.89
CA ALA A 22 -16.89 65.85 5.45
C ALA A 22 -17.66 65.08 4.37
N GLN A 23 -18.28 65.77 3.40
CA GLN A 23 -18.96 65.16 2.26
C GLN A 23 -17.99 64.40 1.35
N SER A 24 -16.81 64.98 1.09
CA SER A 24 -15.74 64.32 0.33
C SER A 24 -15.23 63.05 1.03
N GLN A 25 -14.98 63.12 2.35
CA GLN A 25 -14.55 61.96 3.12
C GLN A 25 -15.63 60.88 3.17
N THR A 26 -16.90 61.25 3.37
CA THR A 26 -18.02 60.30 3.37
C THR A 26 -18.18 59.59 2.03
N SER A 27 -17.98 60.32 0.92
CA SER A 27 -17.97 59.73 -0.42
C SER A 27 -16.84 58.71 -0.59
N LYS A 28 -15.62 59.02 -0.12
CA LYS A 28 -14.48 58.09 -0.14
C LYS A 28 -14.74 56.84 0.70
N VAL A 29 -15.30 57.00 1.90
CA VAL A 29 -15.66 55.87 2.78
C VAL A 29 -16.71 54.98 2.12
N THR A 30 -17.73 55.56 1.50
CA THR A 30 -18.77 54.80 0.79
C THR A 30 -18.19 53.97 -0.35
N GLU A 31 -17.25 54.54 -1.11
CA GLU A 31 -16.53 53.83 -2.16
C GLU A 31 -15.66 52.70 -1.60
N SER A 32 -14.91 52.96 -0.53
CA SER A 32 -14.14 51.90 0.16
C SER A 32 -15.02 50.77 0.68
N ILE A 33 -16.23 51.06 1.19
CA ILE A 33 -17.19 50.04 1.64
C ILE A 33 -17.68 49.20 0.46
N ARG A 34 -17.96 49.81 -0.70
CA ARG A 34 -18.34 49.07 -1.92
C ARG A 34 -17.22 48.15 -2.40
N GLN A 35 -15.98 48.64 -2.40
CA GLN A 35 -14.81 47.85 -2.77
C GLN A 35 -14.57 46.69 -1.80
N LEU A 36 -14.78 46.92 -0.50
CA LEU A 36 -14.69 45.89 0.53
C LEU A 36 -15.76 44.81 0.33
N ALA A 37 -17.00 45.21 0.05
CA ALA A 37 -18.09 44.27 -0.23
C ALA A 37 -17.78 43.39 -1.45
N GLN A 38 -17.33 43.99 -2.56
CA GLN A 38 -16.91 43.23 -3.75
C GLN A 38 -15.74 42.28 -3.46
N THR A 39 -14.78 42.70 -2.63
CA THR A 39 -13.65 41.85 -2.25
C THR A 39 -14.10 40.68 -1.38
N ALA A 40 -15.04 40.91 -0.46
CA ALA A 40 -15.62 39.85 0.37
C ALA A 40 -16.41 38.83 -0.46
N GLU A 41 -17.18 39.29 -1.46
CA GLU A 41 -17.90 38.43 -2.40
C GLU A 41 -16.94 37.57 -3.23
N ARG A 42 -15.87 38.17 -3.77
CA ARG A 42 -14.81 37.43 -4.47
C ARG A 42 -14.14 36.41 -3.56
N GLY A 43 -13.81 36.79 -2.31
CA GLY A 43 -13.23 35.89 -1.33
C GLY A 43 -14.13 34.69 -1.00
N ALA A 44 -15.44 34.93 -0.87
CA ALA A 44 -16.42 33.86 -0.66
C ALA A 44 -16.52 32.92 -1.88
N GLN A 45 -16.45 33.48 -3.09
CA GLN A 45 -16.43 32.69 -4.32
C GLN A 45 -15.17 31.81 -4.43
N THR A 46 -13.99 32.38 -4.21
CA THR A 46 -12.72 31.63 -4.20
C THR A 46 -12.71 30.54 -3.12
N ALA A 47 -13.29 30.80 -1.95
CA ALA A 47 -13.42 29.80 -0.90
C ALA A 47 -14.30 28.61 -1.33
N ARG A 48 -15.38 28.84 -2.06
CA ARG A 48 -16.23 27.78 -2.62
C ARG A 48 -15.48 26.95 -3.65
N GLU A 49 -14.81 27.60 -4.59
CA GLU A 49 -13.98 26.93 -5.60
C GLU A 49 -12.87 26.08 -4.96
N THR A 50 -12.25 26.59 -3.90
CA THR A 50 -11.23 25.85 -3.13
C THR A 50 -11.81 24.62 -2.45
N LEU A 51 -13.03 24.70 -1.92
CA LEU A 51 -13.72 23.56 -1.30
C LEU A 51 -14.06 22.49 -2.34
N ASP A 52 -14.55 22.90 -3.52
CA ASP A 52 -14.86 21.98 -4.61
C ASP A 52 -13.60 21.28 -5.13
N ALA A 53 -12.52 22.03 -5.37
CA ALA A 53 -11.23 21.48 -5.76
C ALA A 53 -10.66 20.52 -4.69
N SER A 54 -10.83 20.85 -3.40
CA SER A 54 -10.40 19.97 -2.30
C SER A 54 -11.22 18.68 -2.25
N ALA A 55 -12.53 18.76 -2.49
CA ALA A 55 -13.41 17.59 -2.55
C ALA A 55 -13.05 16.68 -3.73
N GLU A 56 -12.73 17.25 -4.88
CA GLU A 56 -12.25 16.51 -6.05
C GLU A 56 -10.88 15.87 -5.79
N GLY A 57 -9.94 16.61 -5.20
CA GLY A 57 -8.65 16.09 -4.77
C GLY A 57 -8.80 14.91 -3.80
N GLN A 58 -9.71 15.00 -2.83
CA GLN A 58 -10.00 13.91 -1.90
C GLN A 58 -10.53 12.66 -2.64
N ARG A 59 -11.42 12.83 -3.63
CA ARG A 59 -11.92 11.72 -4.46
C ARG A 59 -10.78 11.08 -5.27
N ALA A 60 -9.91 11.89 -5.87
CA ALA A 60 -8.76 11.40 -6.62
C ALA A 60 -7.81 10.57 -5.74
N VAL A 61 -7.53 11.02 -4.51
CA VAL A 61 -6.74 10.27 -3.53
C VAL A 61 -7.41 8.95 -3.14
N THR A 62 -8.72 8.94 -2.89
CA THR A 62 -9.44 7.70 -2.56
C THR A 62 -9.45 6.71 -3.72
N ASN A 63 -9.59 7.19 -4.95
CA ASN A 63 -9.54 6.35 -6.16
C ASN A 63 -8.14 5.75 -6.35
N THR A 64 -7.09 6.56 -6.14
CA THR A 64 -5.69 6.12 -6.20
C THR A 64 -5.43 5.04 -5.14
N GLN A 65 -5.95 5.22 -3.93
CA GLN A 65 -5.84 4.21 -2.88
C GLN A 65 -6.51 2.89 -3.26
N ALA A 66 -7.70 2.93 -3.88
CA ALA A 66 -8.38 1.74 -4.37
C ALA A 66 -7.59 1.04 -5.48
N GLN A 67 -7.04 1.80 -6.43
CA GLN A 67 -6.19 1.26 -7.49
C GLN A 67 -4.92 0.59 -6.94
N LEU A 68 -4.28 1.20 -5.94
CA LEU A 68 -3.12 0.60 -5.26
C LEU A 68 -3.45 -0.72 -4.57
N LEU A 69 -4.68 -0.88 -4.06
CA LEU A 69 -5.14 -2.16 -3.52
C LEU A 69 -5.34 -3.21 -4.63
N SER A 70 -5.85 -2.82 -5.80
CA SER A 70 -5.95 -3.71 -6.96
C SER A 70 -4.58 -4.17 -7.44
N ILE A 71 -3.64 -3.25 -7.65
CA ILE A 71 -2.26 -3.54 -8.04
C ILE A 71 -1.62 -4.51 -7.05
N ARG A 72 -1.86 -4.32 -5.75
CA ARG A 72 -1.36 -5.24 -4.73
C ARG A 72 -1.90 -6.66 -4.91
N ASN A 73 -3.16 -6.83 -5.25
CA ASN A 73 -3.77 -8.14 -5.48
C ASN A 73 -3.22 -8.79 -6.76
N GLU A 74 -3.05 -8.00 -7.83
CA GLU A 74 -2.43 -8.48 -9.07
C GLU A 74 -1.00 -8.96 -8.85
N ILE A 75 -0.19 -8.21 -8.10
CA ILE A 75 1.16 -8.61 -7.72
C ILE A 75 1.15 -9.94 -6.93
N ALA A 76 0.17 -10.14 -6.05
CA ALA A 76 0.03 -11.39 -5.31
C ALA A 76 -0.32 -12.58 -6.24
N ASN A 77 -1.17 -12.35 -7.24
CA ASN A 77 -1.52 -13.35 -8.25
C ASN A 77 -0.31 -13.70 -9.12
N ILE A 78 0.46 -12.70 -9.57
CA ILE A 78 1.71 -12.90 -10.33
C ILE A 78 2.69 -13.74 -9.51
N ALA A 79 2.86 -13.44 -8.22
CA ALA A 79 3.75 -14.20 -7.36
C ALA A 79 3.30 -15.67 -7.19
N SER A 80 1.99 -15.92 -7.15
CA SER A 80 1.45 -17.30 -7.14
C SER A 80 1.72 -18.01 -8.47
N GLY A 81 1.52 -17.32 -9.59
CA GLY A 81 1.83 -17.83 -10.93
C GLY A 81 3.31 -18.20 -11.09
N ALA A 82 4.23 -17.35 -10.62
CA ALA A 82 5.66 -17.63 -10.63
C ALA A 82 6.02 -18.88 -9.81
N GLN A 83 5.40 -19.08 -8.65
CA GLN A 83 5.60 -20.28 -7.83
C GLN A 83 5.04 -21.55 -8.53
N SER A 84 3.91 -21.44 -9.22
CA SER A 84 3.38 -22.56 -10.03
C SER A 84 4.32 -22.91 -11.18
N LEU A 85 4.86 -21.89 -11.85
CA LEU A 85 5.84 -22.06 -12.93
C LEU A 85 7.11 -22.74 -12.43
N GLU A 86 7.64 -22.33 -11.27
CA GLU A 86 8.80 -22.99 -10.66
C GLU A 86 8.57 -24.49 -10.45
N ARG A 87 7.41 -24.86 -9.88
CA ARG A 87 7.08 -26.27 -9.63
C ARG A 87 7.00 -27.06 -10.94
N ARG A 88 6.31 -26.52 -11.95
CA ARG A 88 6.21 -27.14 -13.28
C ARG A 88 7.57 -27.27 -13.95
N SER A 89 8.43 -26.26 -13.85
CA SER A 89 9.80 -26.33 -14.37
C SER A 89 10.62 -27.41 -13.67
N SER A 90 10.46 -27.59 -12.35
CA SER A 90 11.12 -28.67 -11.61
C SER A 90 10.63 -30.06 -12.04
N GLU A 91 9.32 -30.22 -12.23
CA GLU A 91 8.71 -31.47 -12.74
C GLU A 91 9.26 -31.79 -14.14
N ILE A 92 9.37 -30.79 -15.02
CA ILE A 92 9.98 -30.97 -16.35
C ILE A 92 11.45 -31.39 -16.24
N SER A 93 12.24 -30.77 -15.34
CA SER A 93 13.63 -31.17 -15.12
C SER A 93 13.75 -32.64 -14.71
N GLU A 94 12.85 -33.14 -13.87
CA GLU A 94 12.85 -34.54 -13.44
C GLU A 94 12.52 -35.51 -14.59
N VAL A 95 11.51 -35.17 -15.41
CA VAL A 95 11.15 -35.95 -16.60
C VAL A 95 12.32 -35.99 -17.59
N VAL A 96 12.94 -34.85 -17.86
CA VAL A 96 14.08 -34.74 -18.78
C VAL A 96 15.29 -35.54 -18.28
N ARG A 97 15.55 -35.54 -16.97
CA ARG A 97 16.59 -36.38 -16.35
C ARG A 97 16.30 -37.87 -16.56
N THR A 98 15.03 -38.27 -16.46
CA THR A 98 14.60 -39.65 -16.70
C THR A 98 14.79 -40.04 -18.17
N ILE A 99 14.43 -39.15 -19.11
CA ILE A 99 14.67 -39.36 -20.55
C ILE A 99 16.16 -39.49 -20.85
N SER A 100 17.01 -38.62 -20.27
CA SER A 100 18.46 -38.71 -20.43
C SER A 100 19.01 -40.05 -19.92
N ARG A 101 18.50 -40.54 -18.78
CA ARG A 101 18.84 -41.87 -18.26
C ARG A 101 18.40 -42.99 -19.22
N PHE A 102 17.18 -42.93 -19.77
CA PHE A 102 16.72 -43.90 -20.75
C PHE A 102 17.55 -43.87 -22.03
N ALA A 103 17.90 -42.69 -22.54
CA ALA A 103 18.79 -42.54 -23.68
C ALA A 103 20.15 -43.21 -23.41
N SER A 104 20.77 -42.96 -22.25
CA SER A 104 22.04 -43.60 -21.88
C SER A 104 21.92 -45.13 -21.74
N GLN A 105 20.84 -45.63 -21.14
CA GLN A 105 20.60 -47.08 -21.03
C GLN A 105 20.39 -47.72 -22.40
N THR A 106 19.57 -47.12 -23.26
CA THR A 106 19.35 -47.58 -24.64
C THR A 106 20.64 -47.55 -25.44
N ASN A 107 21.49 -46.55 -25.25
CA ASN A 107 22.81 -46.47 -25.89
C ASN A 107 23.72 -47.65 -25.47
N LEU A 108 23.74 -47.99 -24.18
CA LEU A 108 24.50 -49.15 -23.67
C LEU A 108 23.94 -50.49 -24.18
N LEU A 109 22.61 -50.64 -24.21
CA LEU A 109 21.97 -51.84 -24.75
C LEU A 109 22.23 -52.01 -26.24
N ALA A 110 22.15 -50.91 -27.01
CA ALA A 110 22.44 -50.90 -28.44
C ALA A 110 23.91 -51.24 -28.72
N LEU A 111 24.84 -50.75 -27.90
CA LEU A 111 26.25 -51.12 -27.99
C LEU A 111 26.46 -52.61 -27.75
N GLY A 112 25.83 -53.19 -26.72
CA GLY A 112 25.88 -54.62 -26.46
C GLY A 112 25.32 -55.44 -27.63
N ALA A 113 24.20 -55.01 -28.20
CA ALA A 113 23.59 -55.65 -29.37
C ALA A 113 24.49 -55.55 -30.62
N SER A 114 25.16 -54.42 -30.85
CA SER A 114 26.12 -54.26 -31.95
C SER A 114 27.32 -55.19 -31.80
N LEU A 115 27.83 -55.37 -30.58
CA LEU A 115 28.95 -56.28 -30.29
C LEU A 115 28.54 -57.75 -30.50
N GLU A 116 27.38 -58.16 -30.01
CA GLU A 116 26.87 -59.52 -30.17
C GLU A 116 26.58 -59.83 -31.65
N ALA A 117 26.02 -58.86 -32.39
CA ALA A 117 25.79 -58.98 -33.82
C ALA A 117 27.10 -59.08 -34.63
N ALA A 118 28.18 -58.42 -34.19
CA ALA A 118 29.50 -58.59 -34.79
C ALA A 118 30.08 -59.99 -34.50
N GLY A 119 29.81 -60.57 -33.33
CA GLY A 119 30.21 -61.94 -32.96
C GLY A 119 29.55 -63.03 -33.82
N ALA A 120 28.34 -62.77 -34.34
CA ALA A 120 27.60 -63.70 -35.21
C ALA A 120 28.06 -63.70 -36.69
N GLY A 121 29.07 -62.91 -37.07
CA GLY A 121 29.61 -62.87 -38.43
C GLY A 121 28.58 -62.42 -39.48
N GLU A 122 28.51 -63.10 -40.63
CA GLU A 122 27.58 -62.73 -41.72
C GLU A 122 26.09 -62.77 -41.30
N ALA A 123 25.72 -63.70 -40.41
CA ALA A 123 24.35 -63.84 -39.95
C ALA A 123 23.87 -62.64 -39.11
N GLY A 124 24.80 -61.92 -38.46
CA GLY A 124 24.52 -60.76 -37.62
C GLY A 124 24.54 -59.42 -38.34
N ALA A 125 24.95 -59.35 -39.61
CA ALA A 125 25.21 -58.08 -40.32
C ALA A 125 23.99 -57.13 -40.35
N ARG A 126 22.77 -57.67 -40.55
CA ARG A 126 21.53 -56.87 -40.54
C ARG A 126 21.15 -56.40 -39.13
N PHE A 127 21.41 -57.21 -38.12
CA PHE A 127 21.17 -56.84 -36.72
C PHE A 127 22.16 -55.79 -36.22
N ALA A 128 23.42 -55.84 -36.66
CA ALA A 128 24.43 -54.81 -36.37
C ALA A 128 24.02 -53.44 -36.94
N ALA A 129 23.44 -53.40 -38.14
CA ALA A 129 22.92 -52.16 -38.74
C ALA A 129 21.76 -51.56 -37.93
N VAL A 130 20.82 -52.39 -37.46
CA VAL A 130 19.71 -51.95 -36.59
C VAL A 130 20.22 -51.45 -35.24
N ALA A 131 21.16 -52.17 -34.62
CA ALA A 131 21.74 -51.78 -33.34
C ALA A 131 22.48 -50.41 -33.44
N ASN A 132 23.21 -50.18 -34.53
CA ASN A 132 23.84 -48.89 -34.80
C ASN A 132 22.84 -47.76 -35.03
N ALA A 133 21.70 -48.01 -35.69
CA ALA A 133 20.64 -47.03 -35.84
C ALA A 133 20.01 -46.67 -34.48
N VAL A 134 19.69 -47.66 -33.65
CA VAL A 134 19.15 -47.44 -32.28
C VAL A 134 20.12 -46.64 -31.43
N ARG A 135 21.44 -46.91 -31.56
CA ARG A 135 22.49 -46.13 -30.90
C ARG A 135 22.46 -44.65 -31.32
N GLY A 136 22.31 -44.39 -32.62
CA GLY A 136 22.16 -43.03 -33.16
C GLY A 136 20.94 -42.29 -32.61
N LEU A 137 19.78 -42.95 -32.54
CA LEU A 137 18.57 -42.37 -31.94
C LEU A 137 18.74 -42.08 -30.44
N ALA A 138 19.46 -42.94 -29.72
CA ALA A 138 19.74 -42.74 -28.30
C ALA A 138 20.62 -41.50 -28.07
N ASP A 139 21.68 -41.32 -28.87
CA ASP A 139 22.54 -40.13 -28.82
C ASP A 139 21.77 -38.85 -29.16
N GLU A 140 20.91 -38.89 -30.18
CA GLU A 140 20.07 -37.73 -30.55
C GLU A 140 19.08 -37.38 -29.43
N SER A 141 18.49 -38.39 -28.80
CA SER A 141 17.59 -38.22 -27.64
C SER A 141 18.32 -37.58 -26.45
N ALA A 142 19.56 -38.00 -26.17
CA ALA A 142 20.39 -37.41 -25.11
C ALA A 142 20.74 -35.94 -25.40
N LYS A 143 21.07 -35.61 -26.64
CA LYS A 143 21.31 -34.23 -27.09
C LYS A 143 20.05 -33.37 -26.93
N ALA A 144 18.89 -33.88 -27.34
CA ALA A 144 17.62 -33.18 -27.17
C ALA A 144 17.27 -32.93 -25.70
N ALA A 145 17.44 -33.92 -24.83
CA ALA A 145 17.24 -33.78 -23.39
C ALA A 145 18.17 -32.71 -22.77
N THR A 146 19.41 -32.64 -23.24
CA THR A 146 20.37 -31.61 -22.79
C THR A 146 19.93 -30.20 -23.19
N ARG A 147 19.43 -30.01 -24.42
CA ARG A 147 18.87 -28.71 -24.86
C ARG A 147 17.69 -28.28 -23.99
N VAL A 148 16.75 -29.19 -23.72
CA VAL A 148 15.58 -28.89 -22.87
C VAL A 148 16.02 -28.53 -21.45
N THR A 149 17.03 -29.23 -20.91
CA THR A 149 17.61 -28.91 -19.61
C THR A 149 18.16 -27.48 -19.57
N GLY A 150 18.84 -27.04 -20.64
CA GLY A 150 19.31 -25.66 -20.79
C GLY A 150 18.17 -24.65 -20.73
N LEU A 151 17.11 -24.87 -21.53
CA LEU A 151 15.92 -24.00 -21.55
C LEU A 151 15.25 -23.89 -20.17
N VAL A 152 15.13 -25.01 -19.45
CA VAL A 152 14.55 -25.01 -18.09
C VAL A 152 15.45 -24.26 -17.10
N ARG A 153 16.78 -24.39 -17.25
CA ARG A 153 17.76 -23.67 -16.43
C ARG A 153 17.74 -22.17 -16.67
N ASP A 154 17.27 -21.69 -17.82
CA ASP A 154 17.10 -20.26 -18.08
C ASP A 154 15.82 -19.69 -17.44
N VAL A 155 14.80 -20.53 -17.24
CA VAL A 155 13.51 -20.15 -16.64
C VAL A 155 13.55 -20.16 -15.12
N GLN A 156 14.23 -21.14 -14.50
CA GLN A 156 14.29 -21.27 -13.04
C GLN A 156 14.86 -20.04 -12.29
N PRO A 157 15.97 -19.40 -12.73
CA PRO A 157 16.55 -18.25 -12.06
C PRO A 157 15.57 -17.08 -12.01
N LYS A 158 14.83 -16.84 -13.10
CA LYS A 158 13.82 -15.78 -13.20
C LYS A 158 12.70 -15.96 -12.17
N SER A 159 12.24 -17.19 -11.96
CA SER A 159 11.24 -17.47 -10.92
C SER A 159 11.82 -17.33 -9.50
N SER A 160 13.07 -17.74 -9.30
CA SER A 160 13.76 -17.58 -8.01
C SER A 160 13.98 -16.12 -7.62
N ASP A 161 14.27 -15.27 -8.61
CA ASP A 161 14.43 -13.84 -8.41
C ASP A 161 13.10 -13.19 -7.99
N TRP A 162 11.99 -13.56 -8.62
CA TRP A 162 10.64 -13.15 -8.19
C TRP A 162 10.33 -13.56 -6.74
N ARG A 163 10.74 -14.77 -6.32
CA ARG A 163 10.58 -15.22 -4.93
C ARG A 163 11.42 -14.38 -3.96
N ASN A 164 12.64 -14.04 -4.35
CA ASN A 164 13.53 -13.19 -3.57
C ASN A 164 12.99 -11.76 -3.47
N TRP A 165 12.54 -11.17 -4.58
CA TRP A 165 11.86 -9.87 -4.63
C TRP A 165 10.63 -9.84 -3.71
N ARG A 166 9.79 -10.88 -3.73
CA ARG A 166 8.62 -10.98 -2.84
C ARG A 166 9.04 -10.93 -1.37
N ARG A 167 10.12 -11.64 -1.02
CA ARG A 167 10.67 -11.70 0.34
C ARG A 167 11.26 -10.35 0.76
N THR A 168 12.03 -9.68 -0.09
CA THR A 168 12.60 -8.36 0.22
C THR A 168 11.52 -7.28 0.31
N ALA A 169 10.51 -7.33 -0.57
CA ALA A 169 9.34 -6.46 -0.51
C ALA A 169 8.49 -6.69 0.76
N HIS A 170 8.40 -7.93 1.25
CA HIS A 170 7.74 -8.24 2.52
C HIS A 170 8.54 -7.69 3.72
N ASN A 171 9.86 -7.84 3.72
CA ASN A 171 10.74 -7.36 4.79
C ASN A 171 10.83 -5.82 4.87
N ARG A 172 10.68 -5.10 3.76
CA ARG A 172 10.54 -3.63 3.80
C ARG A 172 9.26 -3.20 4.52
N ARG A 173 8.13 -3.88 4.30
CA ARG A 173 6.85 -3.56 4.96
C ARG A 173 6.90 -3.69 6.48
N THR A 174 7.60 -4.69 7.02
CA THR A 174 7.75 -4.85 8.47
C THR A 174 8.63 -3.77 9.09
N ARG A 175 9.55 -3.18 8.31
CA ARG A 175 10.39 -2.05 8.74
C ARG A 175 9.67 -0.70 8.61
N GLU A 176 8.88 -0.47 7.56
CA GLU A 176 8.18 0.80 7.33
C GLU A 176 6.96 1.00 8.24
N ARG A 177 6.27 -0.08 8.66
CA ARG A 177 5.19 0.02 9.68
C ARG A 177 5.66 0.55 11.03
N ARG A 178 6.97 0.59 11.29
CA ARG A 178 7.56 1.23 12.48
C ARG A 178 7.50 2.76 12.42
N TRP A 179 7.36 3.35 11.23
CA TRP A 179 7.51 4.79 10.98
C TRP A 179 6.24 5.48 10.47
N LEU A 180 5.15 4.75 10.23
CA LEU A 180 3.89 5.35 9.80
C LEU A 180 3.23 6.11 10.98
N PRO A 181 2.88 7.40 10.82
CA PRO A 181 2.09 8.12 11.81
C PRO A 181 0.72 7.41 11.95
N LYS A 182 0.24 7.32 13.20
CA LYS A 182 -1.09 6.75 13.47
C LYS A 182 -2.16 7.55 12.73
N PRO A 183 -3.24 6.90 12.26
CA PRO A 183 -4.30 7.58 11.52
C PRO A 183 -4.79 8.77 12.34
N VAL A 184 -4.67 9.96 11.76
CA VAL A 184 -5.19 11.19 12.35
C VAL A 184 -6.71 11.09 12.31
N SER A 185 -7.33 11.04 13.49
CA SER A 185 -8.79 11.14 13.59
C SER A 185 -9.20 12.53 13.13
N VAL A 186 -9.77 12.62 11.93
CA VAL A 186 -10.44 13.84 11.48
C VAL A 186 -11.74 13.94 12.29
N CYS A 187 -11.72 14.76 13.35
CA CYS A 187 -12.93 15.15 14.07
C CYS A 187 -13.79 16.00 13.15
N GLY A 188 -14.79 15.38 12.52
CA GLY A 188 -15.85 16.11 11.83
C GLY A 188 -16.62 16.97 12.83
N ALA A 189 -16.46 18.28 12.73
CA ALA A 189 -17.24 19.26 13.46
C ALA A 189 -18.70 19.23 12.97
N SER A 190 -19.56 18.54 13.69
CA SER A 190 -21.01 18.75 13.62
C SER A 190 -21.35 19.97 14.49
N ARG A 191 -21.64 21.11 13.86
CA ARG A 191 -22.24 22.27 14.52
C ARG A 191 -23.76 22.22 14.35
N ASN A 192 -24.42 22.46 15.48
CA ASN A 192 -25.65 23.22 15.66
C ASN A 192 -26.98 22.46 15.75
N SER A 193 -27.45 22.27 17.00
CA SER A 193 -28.87 22.41 17.35
C SER A 193 -29.00 23.06 18.74
N ARG A 194 -29.32 24.36 18.69
CA ARG A 194 -30.31 25.10 19.51
C ARG A 194 -30.56 24.68 20.98
N THR A 195 -30.26 25.63 21.88
CA THR A 195 -31.07 26.12 23.02
C THR A 195 -31.66 25.12 24.04
N ASN A 196 -31.16 25.12 25.29
CA ASN A 196 -31.73 25.83 26.47
C ASN A 196 -31.03 25.33 27.78
N PRO A 197 -30.93 26.14 28.85
CA PRO A 197 -30.09 25.90 30.01
C PRO A 197 -30.82 25.15 31.12
N ARG A 198 -30.08 24.33 31.87
CA ARG A 198 -30.31 24.03 33.29
C ARG A 198 -29.12 23.23 33.82
N LEU A 199 -28.29 23.89 34.62
CA LEU A 199 -27.43 23.24 35.59
C LEU A 199 -28.26 22.94 36.86
N PRO A 200 -27.88 21.93 37.64
CA PRO A 200 -27.24 22.28 38.89
C PRO A 200 -25.92 21.56 39.18
N ARG A 201 -25.13 22.25 40.01
CA ARG A 201 -23.93 21.87 40.79
C ARG A 201 -24.07 20.51 41.51
N THR A 202 -23.08 19.69 41.88
CA THR A 202 -21.60 19.59 41.85
C THR A 202 -21.27 18.11 42.26
N PRO A 203 -20.10 17.71 42.81
CA PRO A 203 -19.06 16.95 42.11
C PRO A 203 -18.80 15.54 42.70
N SER A 204 -18.35 14.57 41.91
CA SER A 204 -17.32 13.60 42.35
C SER A 204 -17.02 12.55 41.26
N ARG A 205 -15.76 12.11 41.27
CA ARG A 205 -15.19 10.99 40.51
C ARG A 205 -14.84 11.26 39.04
N ALA A 206 -13.76 12.03 38.89
CA ALA A 206 -12.74 11.73 37.90
C ALA A 206 -12.27 10.27 38.07
N SER A 207 -12.48 9.43 37.05
CA SER A 207 -11.57 8.35 36.60
C SER A 207 -12.32 7.26 35.80
N ARG A 208 -12.42 7.44 34.48
CA ARG A 208 -12.27 6.38 33.46
C ARG A 208 -12.68 6.91 32.08
N TRP A 209 -11.74 7.55 31.40
CA TRP A 209 -11.78 7.57 29.94
C TRP A 209 -11.40 6.17 29.45
N ASN A 210 -12.42 5.39 29.08
CA ASN A 210 -12.20 4.13 28.40
C ASN A 210 -11.68 4.39 26.99
N ARG A 211 -10.48 3.88 26.78
CA ARG A 211 -9.74 3.74 25.54
C ARG A 211 -10.63 3.09 24.46
N CYS A 212 -11.10 3.85 23.48
CA CYS A 212 -11.68 3.28 22.25
C CYS A 212 -10.59 2.47 21.52
N ARG A 213 -10.68 1.15 21.62
CA ARG A 213 -9.97 0.23 20.71
C ARG A 213 -10.65 0.34 19.35
N THR A 214 -9.91 0.78 18.34
CA THR A 214 -10.31 0.63 16.94
C THR A 214 -10.25 -0.86 16.58
N SER A 215 -11.39 -1.54 16.72
CA SER A 215 -11.63 -2.84 16.11
C SER A 215 -12.00 -2.61 14.66
N ASN A 216 -11.10 -3.00 13.77
CA ASN A 216 -11.31 -3.07 12.34
C ASN A 216 -12.30 -4.22 12.04
N ARG A 217 -13.59 -3.92 11.87
CA ARG A 217 -14.54 -4.76 11.12
C ARG A 217 -15.82 -3.98 10.85
N TYR A 218 -16.25 -4.02 9.59
CA TYR A 218 -17.55 -3.57 9.10
C TYR A 218 -18.69 -4.16 9.95
N GLU A 219 -19.80 -3.43 10.04
CA GLU A 219 -21.09 -3.73 10.70
C GLU A 219 -21.27 -3.22 12.16
N THR A 220 -22.01 -2.11 12.26
CA THR A 220 -22.67 -1.65 13.49
C THR A 220 -24.06 -2.25 13.60
N THR A 221 -24.19 -3.33 14.38
CA THR A 221 -25.43 -3.63 15.12
C THR A 221 -25.08 -3.72 16.60
N CYS A 222 -25.63 -2.79 17.40
CA CYS A 222 -25.53 -2.80 18.85
C CYS A 222 -26.31 -3.99 19.40
N ASN A 223 -25.62 -4.95 20.04
CA ASN A 223 -26.28 -5.91 20.93
C ASN A 223 -25.62 -5.88 22.30
N ALA A 224 -26.40 -5.53 23.31
CA ALA A 224 -25.98 -5.43 24.69
C ALA A 224 -26.09 -6.79 25.37
N SER A 225 -24.97 -7.38 25.79
CA SER A 225 -24.98 -8.55 26.69
C SER A 225 -23.71 -8.56 27.55
N ARG A 226 -23.91 -8.39 28.86
CA ARG A 226 -22.90 -8.50 29.93
C ARG A 226 -22.58 -9.98 30.21
N LYS A 227 -21.32 -10.31 30.53
CA LYS A 227 -20.90 -11.08 31.74
C LYS A 227 -19.35 -11.20 31.87
N PRO A 228 -18.82 -11.50 33.09
CA PRO A 228 -17.53 -10.98 33.57
C PRO A 228 -16.36 -11.97 33.44
N ARG A 229 -15.14 -11.44 33.43
CA ARG A 229 -13.88 -12.20 33.61
C ARG A 229 -13.58 -12.38 35.10
N SER A 230 -13.48 -13.63 35.55
CA SER A 230 -12.77 -14.01 36.76
C SER A 230 -11.25 -14.00 36.50
N LYS A 231 -10.49 -13.45 37.46
CA LYS A 231 -9.02 -13.60 37.54
C LYS A 231 -8.70 -14.83 38.41
N PRO A 232 -7.50 -15.42 38.26
CA PRO A 232 -6.80 -15.97 39.41
C PRO A 232 -5.51 -15.20 39.74
N ASN A 233 -5.19 -15.25 41.03
CA ASN A 233 -4.14 -14.59 41.80
C ASN A 233 -2.73 -15.13 41.48
N PRO A 234 -1.63 -14.38 41.75
CA PRO A 234 -0.27 -14.89 41.63
C PRO A 234 0.23 -15.44 42.97
N SER A 235 0.84 -16.61 42.96
CA SER A 235 1.66 -17.11 44.07
C SER A 235 2.73 -18.04 43.52
N HIS A 236 3.89 -18.02 44.16
CA HIS A 236 5.12 -18.78 43.91
C HIS A 236 6.23 -18.05 43.14
N ALA A 237 7.07 -17.44 43.97
CA ALA A 237 8.47 -17.14 43.72
C ALA A 237 9.28 -18.41 43.43
N VAL A 238 10.21 -18.34 42.48
CA VAL A 238 11.47 -19.09 42.51
C VAL A 238 12.59 -18.18 42.03
N VAL A 239 13.60 -18.10 42.89
CA VAL A 239 14.89 -17.43 42.78
C VAL A 239 15.83 -18.18 41.83
N ARG A 240 16.65 -17.47 41.03
CA ARG A 240 18.06 -17.73 40.65
C ARG A 240 18.42 -16.99 39.35
N SER A 241 19.11 -15.85 39.44
CA SER A 241 20.58 -15.67 39.45
C SER A 241 21.15 -15.46 38.04
N SER A 242 21.47 -14.20 37.72
CA SER A 242 22.38 -13.81 36.65
C SER A 242 23.78 -14.39 36.87
N PRO A 243 24.59 -14.43 35.81
CA PRO A 243 25.90 -13.81 35.92
C PRO A 243 26.11 -12.74 34.84
N ARG A 244 26.58 -11.59 35.31
CA ARG A 244 27.40 -10.66 34.52
C ARG A 244 28.67 -11.42 34.12
N ASN A 245 29.14 -11.25 32.90
CA ASN A 245 30.57 -11.22 32.69
C ASN A 245 30.93 -10.20 31.62
N SER A 246 31.60 -9.16 32.09
CA SER A 246 32.40 -8.20 31.34
C SER A 246 33.85 -8.67 31.35
N VAL A 247 34.63 -8.18 30.37
CA VAL A 247 36.10 -8.17 30.26
C VAL A 247 36.71 -9.35 29.49
N ARG A 248 37.01 -9.13 28.20
CA ARG A 248 38.34 -8.71 27.72
C ARG A 248 38.21 -8.11 26.32
#